data_AF-A0A920VIF1-F1
#
_entry.id   AF-A0A920VIF1-F1
#
_cell.length_a   1.000
_cell.length_b   1.000
_cell.length_c   1.000
_cell.angle_alpha   90.00
_cell.angle_beta   90.00
_cell.angle_gamma   90.00
#
_symmetry.space_group_name_H-M   'P 1'
#
loop_
_entity.id
_entity.type
_entity.pdbx_description
1 polymer ?
#
loop_
_entity_poly.entity_id
_entity_poly.type
_entity_poly.pdbx_seq_one_letter_code
_entity_poly.pdbx_strand_id
1 'polypeptide(L)'
;MDGGSLDVELFIRLVRTLRRTTFSILACTAVAAMSADAQTAEIPRTQDGRPDMNGIWQALGNAHWDIEPHAARAALQMQPGPVVPVPAKPVLAFGAVGSVPSG
;
A
#
# COMPACT_ATOMS: atom_id res chain seq x y z
N MET A 1 -48.65 36.95 1.22
CA MET A 1 -48.07 35.62 1.45
C MET A 1 -46.61 35.68 1.01
N ASP A 2 -45.75 34.88 1.66
CA ASP A 2 -44.52 34.25 1.17
C ASP A 2 -43.26 35.03 0.65
N GLY A 3 -43.25 36.35 0.48
CA GLY A 3 -42.05 37.09 0.01
C GLY A 3 -40.77 36.94 0.87
N GLY A 4 -40.87 37.05 2.20
CA GLY A 4 -39.70 36.99 3.09
C GLY A 4 -39.12 35.58 3.32
N SER A 5 -39.85 34.52 2.94
CA SER A 5 -39.35 33.14 3.09
C SER A 5 -38.31 32.80 2.04
N LEU A 6 -38.43 33.36 0.84
CA LEU A 6 -37.52 33.12 -0.28
C LEU A 6 -36.15 33.80 -0.05
N ASP A 7 -36.13 34.98 0.54
CA ASP A 7 -34.88 35.70 0.86
C ASP A 7 -34.05 34.97 1.93
N VAL A 8 -34.71 34.42 2.95
CA VAL A 8 -34.04 33.63 4.01
C VAL A 8 -33.52 32.30 3.46
N GLU A 9 -34.28 31.62 2.59
CA GLU A 9 -33.81 30.42 1.91
C GLU A 9 -32.62 30.69 1.01
N LEU A 10 -32.67 31.76 0.21
CA LEU A 10 -31.59 32.16 -0.68
C LEU A 10 -30.33 32.51 0.12
N PHE A 11 -30.49 33.24 1.22
CA PHE A 11 -29.40 33.57 2.14
C PHE A 11 -28.77 32.31 2.77
N ILE A 12 -29.58 31.36 3.26
CA ILE A 12 -29.08 30.09 3.82
C ILE A 12 -28.37 29.25 2.75
N ARG A 13 -28.90 29.20 1.52
CA ARG A 13 -28.27 28.50 0.38
C ARG A 13 -26.94 29.14 -0.01
N LEU A 14 -26.87 30.47 -0.01
CA LEU A 14 -25.64 31.23 -0.29
C LEU A 14 -24.56 30.95 0.75
N VAL A 15 -24.88 31.05 2.05
CA VAL A 15 -23.95 30.79 3.16
C VAL A 15 -23.45 29.34 3.14
N ARG A 16 -24.33 28.36 2.85
CA ARG A 16 -23.93 26.95 2.73
C ARG A 16 -23.00 26.71 1.53
N THR A 17 -23.25 27.39 0.41
CA THR A 17 -22.44 27.26 -0.81
C THR A 17 -21.06 27.87 -0.59
N LEU A 18 -20.98 29.06 -0.01
CA LEU A 18 -19.73 29.73 0.36
C LEU A 18 -18.91 28.89 1.35
N ARG A 19 -19.55 28.34 2.39
CA ARG A 19 -18.84 27.49 3.36
C ARG A 19 -18.26 26.22 2.72
N ARG A 20 -18.98 25.62 1.77
CA ARG A 20 -18.53 24.43 1.03
C ARG A 20 -17.35 24.77 0.13
N THR A 21 -17.41 25.85 -0.65
CA THR A 21 -16.32 26.22 -1.55
C THR A 21 -15.07 26.60 -0.78
N THR A 22 -15.18 27.37 0.30
CA THR A 22 -14.03 27.71 1.15
C THR A 22 -13.39 26.47 1.78
N PHE A 23 -14.20 25.52 2.28
CA PHE A 23 -13.68 24.26 2.82
C PHE A 23 -12.98 23.42 1.73
N SER A 24 -13.57 23.30 0.54
CA SER A 24 -12.97 22.55 -0.57
C SER A 24 -11.65 23.16 -1.02
N ILE A 25 -11.55 24.49 -1.11
CA ILE A 25 -10.30 25.19 -1.47
C ILE A 25 -9.24 24.95 -0.40
N LEU A 26 -9.58 25.10 0.88
CA LEU A 26 -8.65 24.86 1.99
C LEU A 26 -8.18 23.41 2.05
N ALA A 27 -9.07 22.44 1.79
CA ALA A 27 -8.72 21.03 1.72
C ALA A 27 -7.78 20.75 0.54
N CYS A 28 -8.03 21.32 -0.64
CA CYS A 28 -7.16 21.15 -1.80
C CYS A 28 -5.76 21.74 -1.58
N THR A 29 -5.66 22.92 -0.97
CA THR A 29 -4.36 23.54 -0.69
C THR A 29 -3.58 22.76 0.35
N ALA A 30 -4.24 22.20 1.37
CA ALA A 30 -3.59 21.35 2.36
C ALA A 30 -3.00 20.07 1.74
N VAL A 31 -3.73 19.38 0.86
CA VAL A 31 -3.25 18.16 0.18
C VAL A 31 -2.06 18.47 -0.73
N ALA A 32 -2.08 19.59 -1.45
CA ALA A 32 -0.97 20.02 -2.30
C ALA A 32 0.30 20.33 -1.48
N ALA A 33 0.17 20.99 -0.32
CA ALA A 33 1.30 21.31 0.55
C ALA A 33 1.99 20.04 1.11
N MET A 34 1.21 19.04 1.54
CA MET A 34 1.77 17.77 2.03
C MET A 34 2.55 16.99 0.95
N SER A 35 2.12 17.11 -0.30
CA SER A 35 2.77 16.41 -1.43
C SER A 35 4.14 17.03 -1.77
N ALA A 36 4.28 18.35 -1.62
CA ALA A 36 5.53 19.06 -1.91
C ALA A 36 6.65 18.75 -0.90
N ASP A 37 6.31 18.58 0.38
CA ASP A 37 7.26 18.24 1.44
C ASP A 37 7.88 16.84 1.20
N ALA A 38 7.04 15.86 0.85
CA ALA A 38 7.48 14.50 0.53
C ALA A 38 8.39 14.42 -0.71
N GLN A 39 8.26 15.36 -1.66
CA GLN A 39 9.12 15.42 -2.86
C GLN A 39 10.45 16.15 -2.61
N THR A 40 10.52 16.98 -1.58
CA THR A 40 11.69 17.83 -1.27
C THR A 40 12.54 17.24 -0.15
N ALA A 41 12.03 16.26 0.60
CA ALA A 41 12.77 15.58 1.64
C ALA A 41 14.08 14.97 1.09
N GLU A 42 15.21 15.47 1.57
CA GLU A 42 16.53 14.99 1.18
C GLU A 42 16.76 13.58 1.74
N ILE A 43 17.11 12.63 0.86
CA ILE A 43 17.44 11.25 1.27
C ILE A 43 18.77 11.29 2.03
N PRO A 44 18.83 10.78 3.29
CA PRO A 44 20.07 10.68 4.04
C PRO A 44 21.18 10.01 3.22
N ARG A 45 22.41 10.52 3.32
CA ARG A 45 23.55 10.05 2.54
C ARG A 45 24.64 9.49 3.45
N THR A 46 25.33 8.47 2.98
CA THR A 46 26.55 7.96 3.62
C THR A 46 27.71 8.95 3.46
N GLN A 47 28.82 8.74 4.17
CA GLN A 47 30.04 9.55 4.03
C GLN A 47 30.58 9.56 2.59
N ASP A 48 30.34 8.49 1.82
CA ASP A 48 30.71 8.36 0.41
C ASP A 48 29.66 8.97 -0.55
N GLY A 49 28.63 9.64 -0.03
CA GLY A 49 27.59 10.35 -0.81
C GLY A 49 26.49 9.47 -1.40
N ARG A 50 26.50 8.16 -1.12
CA ARG A 50 25.46 7.23 -1.58
C ARG A 50 24.19 7.36 -0.73
N PRO A 51 22.99 7.05 -1.26
CA PRO A 51 21.79 6.94 -0.44
C PRO A 51 22.03 5.97 0.73
N ASP A 52 21.72 6.44 1.94
CA ASP A 52 21.75 5.61 3.13
C ASP A 52 20.48 4.76 3.19
N MET A 53 20.63 3.43 3.11
CA MET A 53 19.55 2.45 3.15
C MET A 53 19.51 1.68 4.49
N ASN A 54 20.17 2.19 5.54
CA ASN A 54 20.07 1.59 6.87
C ASN A 54 18.66 1.80 7.47
N GLY A 55 18.16 0.81 8.21
CA GLY A 55 16.86 0.87 8.87
C GLY A 55 16.11 -0.46 8.91
N ILE A 56 14.88 -0.43 9.42
CA ILE A 56 13.95 -1.57 9.37
C ILE A 56 13.12 -1.44 8.09
N TRP A 57 13.23 -2.43 7.21
CA TRP A 57 12.48 -2.50 5.97
C TRP A 57 11.35 -3.52 6.08
N GLN A 58 10.18 -3.18 5.56
CA GLN A 58 9.04 -4.07 5.50
C GLN A 58 8.59 -4.25 4.05
N ALA A 59 8.41 -5.50 3.61
CA ALA A 59 7.75 -5.78 2.35
C ALA A 59 6.25 -5.43 2.47
N LEU A 60 5.78 -4.52 1.62
CA LEU A 60 4.38 -4.14 1.55
C LEU A 60 3.66 -5.09 0.60
N GLY A 61 3.08 -6.17 1.14
CA GLY A 61 2.33 -7.18 0.39
C GLY A 61 2.61 -8.61 0.87
N ASN A 62 2.31 -9.59 0.03
CA ASN A 62 2.50 -11.01 0.36
C ASN A 62 3.91 -11.54 0.03
N ALA A 63 4.83 -10.66 -0.41
CA ALA A 63 6.20 -11.01 -0.79
C ALA A 63 7.16 -11.00 0.41
N HIS A 64 6.75 -11.57 1.54
CA HIS A 64 7.57 -11.67 2.75
C HIS A 64 7.96 -13.13 3.08
N TRP A 65 7.59 -14.06 2.21
CA TRP A 65 7.78 -15.49 2.43
C TRP A 65 9.16 -15.93 1.92
N ASP A 66 9.82 -16.83 2.63
CA ASP A 66 11.19 -17.32 2.36
C ASP A 66 12.28 -16.23 2.29
N ILE A 67 12.25 -15.28 3.22
CA ILE A 67 13.29 -14.23 3.31
C ILE A 67 14.57 -14.70 4.00
N GLU A 68 14.53 -15.81 4.73
CA GLU A 68 15.69 -16.39 5.42
C GLU A 68 16.38 -17.40 4.51
N PRO A 69 17.72 -17.53 4.56
CA PRO A 69 18.42 -18.52 3.76
C PRO A 69 17.90 -19.94 4.00
N HIS A 70 17.64 -20.68 2.93
CA HIS A 70 17.05 -22.02 3.03
C HIS A 70 17.51 -22.96 1.91
N ALA A 71 17.56 -24.25 2.22
CA ALA A 71 17.81 -25.28 1.22
C ALA A 71 16.60 -25.43 0.29
N ALA A 72 16.84 -25.99 -0.90
CA ALA A 72 15.78 -26.34 -1.83
C ALA A 72 14.84 -27.39 -1.21
N ARG A 73 13.54 -27.26 -1.47
CA ARG A 73 12.50 -28.15 -0.92
C ARG A 73 11.37 -28.42 -1.92
N ALA A 74 10.53 -29.40 -1.58
CA ALA A 74 9.37 -29.78 -2.37
C ALA A 74 8.36 -28.63 -2.51
N ALA A 75 7.43 -28.78 -3.46
CA ALA A 75 6.35 -27.82 -3.73
C ALA A 75 5.55 -27.48 -2.46
N LEU A 76 5.10 -26.23 -2.34
CA LEU A 76 4.38 -25.75 -1.14
C LEU A 76 2.97 -26.31 -1.00
N GLN A 77 2.34 -26.67 -2.12
CA GLN A 77 1.01 -27.24 -2.08
C GLN A 77 1.11 -28.73 -1.78
N MET A 78 0.98 -29.08 -0.50
CA MET A 78 1.09 -30.44 0.01
C MET A 78 -0.29 -31.04 0.30
N GLN A 79 -0.38 -32.37 0.27
CA GLN A 79 -1.54 -33.17 0.66
C GLN A 79 -1.09 -34.25 1.67
N PRO A 80 -1.95 -34.68 2.62
CA PRO A 80 -1.64 -35.82 3.48
C PRO A 80 -1.24 -37.06 2.68
N GLY A 81 -0.15 -37.69 3.09
CA GLY A 81 0.37 -38.93 2.48
C GLY A 81 0.48 -40.06 3.51
N PRO A 82 0.86 -41.27 3.07
CA PRO A 82 0.89 -42.45 3.93
C PRO A 82 1.92 -42.40 5.07
N VAL A 83 3.01 -41.64 4.89
CA VAL A 83 4.11 -41.52 5.87
C VAL A 83 4.41 -40.06 6.20
N VAL A 84 4.55 -39.22 5.17
CA VAL A 84 4.75 -37.76 5.28
C VAL A 84 3.84 -37.06 4.26
N PRO A 85 3.56 -35.74 4.42
CA PRO A 85 2.89 -34.97 3.39
C PRO A 85 3.62 -35.08 2.04
N VAL A 86 2.85 -35.18 0.96
CA VAL A 86 3.36 -35.30 -0.41
C VAL A 86 2.86 -34.13 -1.27
N PRO A 87 3.55 -33.77 -2.37
CA PRO A 87 3.06 -32.75 -3.28
C PRO A 87 1.64 -33.06 -3.78
N ALA A 88 0.76 -32.06 -3.79
CA ALA A 88 -0.61 -32.21 -4.24
C ALA A 88 -0.65 -32.58 -5.73
N LYS A 89 -1.68 -33.33 -6.14
CA LYS A 89 -1.84 -33.79 -7.53
C LYS A 89 -1.65 -32.69 -8.59
N PRO A 90 -2.18 -31.46 -8.42
CA PRO A 90 -2.00 -30.40 -9.42
C PRO A 90 -0.54 -29.98 -9.62
N VAL A 91 0.29 -30.06 -8.58
CA VAL A 91 1.69 -29.63 -8.65
C VAL A 91 2.67 -30.78 -8.95
N LEU A 92 2.22 -32.03 -8.82
CA LEU A 92 3.05 -33.21 -9.02
C LEU A 92 3.59 -33.31 -10.46
N ALA A 93 2.77 -32.95 -11.45
CA ALA A 93 3.14 -33.02 -12.87
C ALA A 93 4.30 -32.07 -13.24
N PHE A 94 4.51 -31.00 -12.47
CA PHE A 94 5.63 -30.08 -12.70
C PHE A 94 6.97 -30.65 -12.24
N GLY A 95 6.97 -31.76 -11.48
CA GLY A 95 8.19 -32.40 -10.99
C GLY A 95 9.12 -31.41 -10.29
N ALA A 96 10.40 -31.43 -10.65
CA ALA A 96 11.41 -30.53 -10.08
C ALA A 96 11.15 -29.04 -10.40
N VAL A 97 10.43 -28.71 -11.47
CA VAL A 97 10.12 -27.31 -11.83
C VAL A 97 9.17 -26.67 -10.81
N GLY A 98 8.33 -27.47 -10.15
CA GLY A 98 7.45 -27.00 -9.07
C GLY A 98 8.12 -26.91 -7.70
N SER A 99 9.42 -27.19 -7.58
CA SER A 99 10.14 -27.13 -6.31
C SER A 99 10.45 -25.69 -5.91
N VAL A 100 10.69 -25.48 -4.61
CA VAL A 100 11.23 -24.21 -4.11
C VAL A 100 12.76 -24.30 -4.22
N PRO A 101 13.42 -23.44 -5.02
CA PRO A 101 14.88 -23.39 -5.11
C PRO A 101 15.52 -23.02 -3.77
N SER A 102 16.83 -23.16 -3.63
CA SER A 102 17.54 -22.57 -2.49
C SER A 102 17.56 -21.04 -2.57
N GLY A 103 17.46 -20.38 -1.43
CA GLY A 103 17.52 -18.91 -1.26
C GLY A 103 18.52 -18.51 -0.20
#